data_AF-A0A5K3ER23-F1
#
_entry.id   AF-A0A5K3ER23-F1
#
_cell.length_a   1.000
_cell.length_b   1.000
_cell.length_c   1.000
_cell.angle_alpha   90.00
_cell.angle_beta   90.00
_cell.angle_gamma   90.00
#
_symmetry.space_group_name_H-M   'P 1'
#
loop_
_entity.id
_entity.type
_entity.pdbx_description
1 polymer ?
#
loop_
_entity_poly.entity_id
_entity_poly.type
_entity_poly.pdbx_seq_one_letter_code
_entity_poly.pdbx_strand_id
1 'polypeptide(L)'
;MGLRILGVKDNESVDYPLFLLRSTFFCRNGCNPTLKHIPDSVVFQTFSKSSNNILLKALLPLCDGRNNICIFCPHQSFDFTLDKLPMNESRPYVRPIYVTFNGHDGSFQAPSNVSSNPDSACRRLGLAVRILQSATAEIILAETGYRRSFACAGDFRTPSKIPPRVSASPVSAAVWCIQSKLSFEEAQRMSVISLWETLARELHNVFSEDRGQAKWLAVVSCTEFKALATTETTPLSHEAIISRTVAYCALGAGGLALFGSGNLYTWPESIVDLEIHLSDLRKVNRRQFLDDSAYRGTYWANYTTALGTMLHELGHCFDLDHSPEGIMRRGGDDLNLIISFPPPGVSSDFRKVK
;
A
#
# COMPACT_ATOMS: atom_id res chain seq x y z
N MET A 1 -30.11 -5.84 18.59
CA MET A 1 -29.16 -5.94 17.48
C MET A 1 -28.69 -4.53 17.17
N GLY A 2 -27.49 -4.36 16.64
CA GLY A 2 -26.99 -3.01 16.35
C GLY A 2 -25.79 -3.05 15.44
N LEU A 3 -25.75 -2.09 14.52
CA LEU A 3 -24.56 -1.74 13.76
C LEU A 3 -24.11 -0.36 14.22
N ARG A 4 -22.84 -0.25 14.61
CA ARG A 4 -22.19 1.04 14.84
C ARG A 4 -21.11 1.22 13.78
N ILE A 5 -21.39 2.09 12.81
CA ILE A 5 -20.38 2.55 11.85
C ILE A 5 -19.43 3.51 12.58
N LEU A 6 -18.13 3.38 12.32
CA LEU A 6 -17.08 4.14 12.99
C LEU A 6 -16.47 5.15 12.01
N GLY A 7 -16.45 6.42 12.39
CA GLY A 7 -15.76 7.47 11.62
C GLY A 7 -16.42 7.83 10.28
N VAL A 8 -17.71 7.54 10.13
CA VAL A 8 -18.54 7.87 8.96
C VAL A 8 -19.97 8.15 9.39
N LYS A 9 -20.58 9.18 8.79
CA LYS A 9 -22.02 9.49 8.88
C LYS A 9 -22.74 9.14 7.59
N ASP A 10 -24.05 8.93 7.68
CA ASP A 10 -24.88 8.77 6.48
C ASP A 10 -24.87 10.05 5.62
N ASN A 11 -24.76 9.88 4.31
CA ASN A 11 -24.57 10.96 3.31
C ASN A 11 -23.28 11.77 3.52
N GLU A 12 -22.25 11.18 4.12
CA GLU A 12 -20.92 11.79 4.17
C GLU A 12 -20.24 11.72 2.80
N SER A 13 -19.47 12.75 2.48
CA SER A 13 -18.77 12.86 1.20
C SER A 13 -17.28 12.55 1.33
N VAL A 14 -16.72 11.87 0.34
CA VAL A 14 -15.28 11.58 0.22
C VAL A 14 -14.77 11.90 -1.18
N ASP A 15 -13.47 12.15 -1.33
CA ASP A 15 -12.86 12.58 -2.59
C ASP A 15 -11.80 11.58 -3.11
N TYR A 16 -11.85 10.33 -2.64
CA TYR A 16 -10.97 9.24 -3.06
C TYR A 16 -11.79 7.96 -3.29
N PRO A 17 -11.34 7.04 -4.17
CA PRO A 17 -12.23 6.02 -4.73
C PRO A 17 -12.23 4.68 -4.01
N LEU A 18 -11.25 4.37 -3.15
CA LEU A 18 -11.26 3.16 -2.33
C LEU A 18 -11.53 3.56 -0.88
N PHE A 19 -12.69 3.19 -0.34
CA PHE A 19 -13.12 3.61 0.98
C PHE A 19 -12.95 2.50 2.02
N LEU A 20 -12.33 2.80 3.17
CA LEU A 20 -12.20 1.85 4.28
C LEU A 20 -13.34 2.05 5.29
N LEU A 21 -14.36 1.20 5.20
CA LEU A 21 -15.44 1.12 6.18
C LEU A 21 -14.98 0.39 7.43
N ARG A 22 -15.27 0.95 8.60
CA ARG A 22 -15.06 0.30 9.91
C ARG A 22 -16.39 0.25 10.65
N SER A 23 -16.74 -0.90 11.21
CA SER A 23 -17.96 -1.03 11.99
C SER A 23 -17.85 -2.06 13.11
N THR A 24 -18.72 -1.93 14.10
CA THR A 24 -18.99 -2.94 15.12
C THR A 24 -20.41 -3.45 14.93
N PHE A 25 -20.57 -4.76 14.84
CA PHE A 25 -21.85 -5.42 14.62
C PHE A 25 -22.21 -6.33 15.79
N PHE A 26 -23.46 -6.28 16.22
CA PHE A 26 -24.01 -7.12 17.28
C PHE A 26 -25.32 -7.78 16.86
N CYS A 27 -25.34 -9.11 16.91
CA CYS A 27 -26.54 -9.91 16.73
C CYS A 27 -26.77 -10.82 17.93
N ARG A 28 -27.95 -10.73 18.58
CA ARG A 28 -28.32 -11.60 19.72
C ARG A 28 -28.32 -13.09 19.35
N ASN A 29 -28.56 -13.40 18.07
CA ASN A 29 -28.60 -14.76 17.53
C ASN A 29 -27.22 -15.23 17.00
N GLY A 30 -26.14 -14.49 17.26
CA GLY A 30 -24.77 -14.90 16.89
C GLY A 30 -24.47 -14.88 15.39
N CYS A 31 -25.24 -14.14 14.58
CA CYS A 31 -25.02 -14.07 13.13
C CYS A 31 -23.79 -13.22 12.78
N ASN A 32 -23.14 -13.56 11.66
CA ASN A 32 -22.12 -12.72 11.06
C ASN A 32 -22.75 -11.66 10.13
N PRO A 33 -22.24 -10.42 10.12
CA PRO A 33 -22.65 -9.43 9.15
C PRO A 33 -22.13 -9.80 7.76
N THR A 34 -22.90 -9.46 6.74
CA THR A 34 -22.53 -9.59 5.33
C THR A 34 -22.70 -8.24 4.66
N LEU A 35 -21.75 -7.87 3.81
CA LEU A 35 -21.88 -6.70 2.95
C LEU A 35 -22.68 -7.12 1.71
N LYS A 36 -23.74 -6.37 1.36
CA LYS A 36 -24.44 -6.57 0.09
C LYS A 36 -23.44 -6.39 -1.04
N HIS A 37 -23.48 -7.30 -2.02
CA HIS A 37 -22.47 -7.41 -3.06
C HIS A 37 -22.16 -6.07 -3.74
N ILE A 38 -20.97 -5.55 -3.43
CA ILE A 38 -20.29 -4.46 -4.13
C ILE A 38 -19.12 -5.11 -4.87
N PRO A 39 -19.06 -5.03 -6.22
CA PRO A 39 -17.95 -5.60 -6.98
C PRO A 39 -16.60 -5.13 -6.44
N ASP A 40 -15.62 -6.04 -6.42
CA ASP A 40 -14.25 -5.77 -5.97
C ASP A 40 -14.11 -5.24 -4.53
N SER A 41 -15.14 -5.43 -3.68
CA SER A 41 -15.04 -5.15 -2.24
C SER A 41 -14.41 -6.32 -1.49
N VAL A 42 -13.67 -6.00 -0.43
CA VAL A 42 -13.04 -6.99 0.45
C VAL A 42 -13.47 -6.73 1.87
N VAL A 43 -13.87 -7.77 2.59
CA VAL A 43 -14.40 -7.68 3.96
C VAL A 43 -13.52 -8.51 4.90
N PHE A 44 -13.03 -7.87 5.95
CA PHE A 44 -12.32 -8.50 7.04
C PHE A 44 -13.21 -8.50 8.28
N GLN A 45 -13.24 -9.62 9.01
CA GLN A 45 -14.03 -9.74 10.23
C GLN A 45 -13.22 -10.39 11.35
N THR A 46 -13.43 -9.94 12.59
CA THR A 46 -12.90 -10.62 13.78
C THR A 46 -13.84 -10.47 14.97
N PHE A 47 -13.77 -11.41 15.90
CA PHE A 47 -14.61 -11.43 17.09
C PHE A 47 -13.96 -10.67 18.25
N SER A 48 -14.68 -9.71 18.83
CA SER A 48 -14.24 -8.99 20.02
C SER A 48 -14.52 -9.82 21.28
N LYS A 49 -13.46 -10.33 21.90
CA LYS A 49 -13.54 -11.10 23.17
C LYS A 49 -14.17 -10.31 24.32
N SER A 50 -14.07 -8.98 24.32
CA SER A 50 -14.53 -8.13 25.42
C SER A 50 -15.99 -7.69 25.32
N SER A 51 -16.57 -7.71 24.11
CA SER A 51 -17.88 -7.07 23.86
C SER A 51 -18.90 -7.97 23.18
N ASN A 52 -18.57 -9.24 22.90
CA ASN A 52 -19.43 -10.19 22.18
C ASN A 52 -19.98 -9.63 20.85
N ASN A 53 -19.14 -8.81 20.18
CA ASN A 53 -19.44 -8.12 18.94
C ASN A 53 -18.47 -8.55 17.85
N ILE A 54 -18.89 -8.42 16.60
CA ILE A 54 -18.03 -8.61 15.43
C ILE A 54 -17.48 -7.25 15.01
N LEU A 55 -16.16 -7.16 14.90
CA LEU A 55 -15.50 -6.03 14.27
C LEU A 55 -15.39 -6.32 12.78
N LEU A 56 -15.81 -5.36 11.97
CA LEU A 56 -15.77 -5.46 10.52
C LEU A 56 -14.97 -4.30 9.95
N LYS A 57 -14.08 -4.63 9.01
CA LYS A 57 -13.45 -3.66 8.11
C LYS A 57 -13.76 -4.05 6.68
N ALA A 58 -14.06 -3.10 5.82
CA ALA A 58 -14.29 -3.39 4.41
C ALA A 58 -13.67 -2.31 3.52
N LEU A 59 -12.92 -2.73 2.50
CA LEU A 59 -12.49 -1.84 1.43
C LEU A 59 -13.58 -1.83 0.36
N LEU A 60 -14.12 -0.65 0.10
CA LEU A 60 -15.28 -0.41 -0.74
C LEU A 60 -14.87 0.44 -1.95
N PRO A 61 -14.88 -0.13 -3.15
CA PRO A 61 -14.79 0.64 -4.39
C PRO A 61 -15.99 1.59 -4.48
N LEU A 62 -15.73 2.88 -4.70
CA LEU A 62 -16.77 3.91 -4.87
C LEU A 62 -16.81 4.41 -6.30
N CYS A 63 -18.03 4.51 -6.84
CA CYS A 63 -18.33 5.23 -8.08
C CYS A 63 -18.51 6.72 -7.80
N ASP A 64 -18.30 7.57 -8.81
CA ASP A 64 -18.62 9.00 -8.70
C ASP A 64 -20.09 9.23 -8.34
N GLY A 65 -20.35 10.15 -7.42
CA GLY A 65 -21.67 10.42 -6.88
C GLY A 65 -22.09 9.43 -5.79
N ARG A 66 -23.38 9.07 -5.80
CA ARG A 66 -24.03 8.37 -4.69
C ARG A 66 -23.74 6.87 -4.69
N ASN A 67 -23.22 6.35 -3.58
CA ASN A 67 -22.96 4.93 -3.34
C ASN A 67 -23.83 4.44 -2.18
N ASN A 68 -24.71 3.47 -2.43
CA ASN A 68 -25.57 2.88 -1.41
C ASN A 68 -24.91 1.62 -0.84
N ILE A 69 -24.71 1.58 0.47
CA ILE A 69 -24.01 0.50 1.17
C ILE A 69 -25.00 -0.16 2.14
N CYS A 70 -25.04 -1.48 2.09
CA CYS A 70 -25.92 -2.29 2.94
C CYS A 70 -25.10 -3.35 3.68
N ILE A 71 -25.13 -3.32 5.01
CA ILE A 71 -24.63 -4.40 5.87
C ILE A 71 -25.83 -5.11 6.47
N PHE A 72 -25.90 -6.42 6.34
CA PHE A 72 -27.05 -7.19 6.80
C PHE A 72 -26.67 -8.53 7.43
N CYS A 73 -27.60 -9.10 8.17
CA CYS A 73 -27.64 -10.51 8.52
C CYS A 73 -29.08 -11.03 8.29
N PRO A 74 -29.38 -12.32 8.49
CA PRO A 74 -30.74 -12.85 8.29
C PRO A 74 -31.85 -12.17 9.12
N HIS A 75 -31.49 -11.38 10.15
CA HIS A 75 -32.44 -10.74 11.06
C HIS A 75 -32.56 -9.23 10.90
N GLN A 76 -31.58 -8.56 10.28
CA GLN A 76 -31.58 -7.10 10.18
C GLN A 76 -30.65 -6.63 9.05
N SER A 77 -31.06 -5.56 8.35
CA SER A 77 -30.24 -4.80 7.42
C SER A 77 -30.01 -3.38 7.94
N PHE A 78 -28.88 -2.81 7.54
CA PHE A 78 -28.47 -1.44 7.83
C PHE A 78 -27.97 -0.82 6.54
N ASP A 79 -28.67 0.21 6.09
CA ASP A 79 -28.36 0.93 4.87
C ASP A 79 -27.81 2.31 5.22
N PHE A 80 -26.79 2.74 4.48
CA PHE A 80 -26.28 4.10 4.52
C PHE A 80 -25.67 4.47 3.16
N THR A 81 -25.44 5.76 2.97
CA THR A 81 -24.97 6.33 1.71
C THR A 81 -23.63 7.01 1.90
N LEU A 82 -22.74 6.87 0.91
CA LEU A 82 -21.54 7.68 0.74
C LEU A 82 -21.56 8.40 -0.61
N ASP A 83 -21.19 9.67 -0.62
CA ASP A 83 -21.08 10.44 -1.86
C ASP A 83 -19.61 10.63 -2.23
N LYS A 84 -19.18 10.03 -3.35
CA LYS A 84 -17.85 10.28 -3.90
C LYS A 84 -17.88 11.56 -4.74
N LEU A 85 -17.19 12.59 -4.26
CA LEU A 85 -17.04 13.84 -4.98
C LEU A 85 -16.12 13.68 -6.20
N PRO A 86 -16.38 14.40 -7.30
CA PRO A 86 -15.44 14.48 -8.40
C PRO A 86 -14.13 15.14 -7.94
N MET A 87 -13.01 14.73 -8.53
CA MET A 87 -11.70 15.28 -8.18
C MET A 87 -11.59 16.74 -8.64
N ASN A 88 -11.12 17.62 -7.75
CA ASN A 88 -10.79 18.99 -8.12
C ASN A 88 -9.46 19.03 -8.89
N GLU A 89 -9.48 19.43 -10.17
CA GLU A 89 -8.31 19.42 -11.07
C GLU A 89 -7.13 20.29 -10.64
N SER A 90 -7.30 21.20 -9.68
CA SER A 90 -6.20 22.02 -9.16
C SER A 90 -5.42 21.38 -8.01
N ARG A 91 -5.84 20.21 -7.51
CA ARG A 91 -5.27 19.60 -6.30
C ARG A 91 -3.90 18.96 -6.60
N PRO A 92 -2.91 19.12 -5.69
CA PRO A 92 -1.68 18.34 -5.77
C PRO A 92 -1.94 16.84 -5.71
N TYR A 93 -1.10 16.06 -6.36
CA TYR A 93 -1.31 14.62 -6.49
C TYR A 93 -0.03 13.79 -6.39
N VAL A 94 -0.22 12.49 -6.17
CA VAL A 94 0.84 11.49 -6.22
C VAL A 94 0.80 10.80 -7.58
N ARG A 95 1.96 10.65 -8.22
CA ARG A 95 2.12 9.84 -9.43
C ARG A 95 2.93 8.58 -9.10
N PRO A 96 2.30 7.40 -9.12
CA PRO A 96 2.98 6.12 -8.95
C PRO A 96 3.75 5.72 -10.22
N ILE A 97 5.00 5.31 -10.05
CA ILE A 97 5.90 5.00 -11.16
C ILE A 97 6.65 3.71 -10.88
N TYR A 98 6.68 2.82 -11.86
CA TYR A 98 7.63 1.71 -11.90
C TYR A 98 8.78 2.06 -12.83
N VAL A 99 10.01 1.95 -12.36
CA VAL A 99 11.22 2.32 -13.10
C VAL A 99 11.99 1.07 -13.46
N THR A 100 12.14 0.84 -14.76
CA THR A 100 13.01 -0.19 -15.32
C THR A 100 14.32 0.44 -15.79
N PHE A 101 15.33 -0.39 -16.10
CA PHE A 101 16.67 0.07 -16.45
C PHE A 101 17.11 -0.49 -17.80
N ASN A 102 18.06 0.20 -18.44
CA ASN A 102 18.60 -0.26 -19.70
C ASN A 102 19.39 -1.57 -19.51
N GLY A 103 19.31 -2.49 -20.48
CA GLY A 103 19.96 -3.81 -20.41
C GLY A 103 19.27 -4.85 -19.53
N HIS A 104 18.09 -4.57 -18.95
CA HIS A 104 17.31 -5.52 -18.15
C HIS A 104 15.85 -5.58 -18.65
N ASP A 105 15.17 -6.71 -18.42
CA ASP A 105 13.78 -6.92 -18.85
C ASP A 105 12.74 -6.18 -17.97
N GLY A 106 13.23 -5.50 -16.93
CA GLY A 106 12.43 -4.77 -15.96
C GLY A 106 11.70 -5.64 -14.94
N SER A 107 11.97 -6.94 -14.86
CA SER A 107 11.40 -7.79 -13.83
C SER A 107 11.97 -7.48 -12.44
N PHE A 108 11.22 -7.81 -11.39
CA PHE A 108 11.73 -7.79 -10.01
C PHE A 108 12.08 -9.21 -9.52
N GLN A 109 12.88 -9.31 -8.47
CA GLN A 109 13.21 -10.62 -7.89
C GLN A 109 11.97 -11.27 -7.23
N ALA A 110 11.62 -12.49 -7.65
CA ALA A 110 10.51 -13.24 -7.08
C ALA A 110 10.71 -14.77 -7.17
N PRO A 111 9.98 -15.57 -6.38
CA PRO A 111 9.88 -17.02 -6.58
C PRO A 111 9.33 -17.38 -7.97
N SER A 112 9.67 -18.55 -8.49
CA SER A 112 9.30 -18.99 -9.85
C SER A 112 7.79 -19.07 -10.12
N ASN A 113 6.98 -19.21 -9.07
CA ASN A 113 5.52 -19.25 -9.16
C ASN A 113 4.85 -17.87 -9.00
N VAL A 114 5.63 -16.79 -8.90
CA VAL A 114 5.14 -15.41 -8.75
C VAL A 114 5.50 -14.63 -10.01
N SER A 115 4.50 -14.00 -10.65
CA SER A 115 4.76 -13.12 -11.78
C SER A 115 5.59 -11.92 -11.35
N SER A 116 6.67 -11.64 -12.08
CA SER A 116 7.62 -10.59 -11.72
C SER A 116 7.85 -9.54 -12.80
N ASN A 117 7.14 -9.63 -13.93
CA ASN A 117 7.30 -8.69 -15.03
C ASN A 117 6.78 -7.28 -14.69
N PRO A 118 7.11 -6.25 -15.49
CA PRO A 118 6.65 -4.88 -15.26
C PRO A 118 5.13 -4.71 -15.14
N ASP A 119 4.32 -5.54 -15.82
CA ASP A 119 2.86 -5.49 -15.69
C ASP A 119 2.41 -5.91 -14.29
N SER A 120 2.98 -7.00 -13.77
CA SER A 120 2.73 -7.47 -12.41
C SER A 120 3.17 -6.43 -11.38
N ALA A 121 4.35 -5.84 -11.55
CA ALA A 121 4.85 -4.79 -10.68
C ALA A 121 3.91 -3.57 -10.64
N CYS A 122 3.44 -3.10 -11.80
CA CYS A 122 2.52 -1.98 -11.90
C CYS A 122 1.16 -2.29 -11.26
N ARG A 123 0.63 -3.50 -11.40
CA ARG A 123 -0.62 -3.91 -10.75
C ARG A 123 -0.49 -3.91 -9.21
N ARG A 124 0.59 -4.50 -8.69
CA ARG A 124 0.91 -4.52 -7.25
C ARG A 124 1.03 -3.11 -6.69
N LEU A 125 1.77 -2.24 -7.38
CA LEU A 125 1.96 -0.84 -6.98
C LEU A 125 0.64 -0.05 -7.03
N GLY A 126 -0.18 -0.23 -8.07
CA GLY A 126 -1.45 0.47 -8.22
C GLY A 126 -2.42 0.16 -7.08
N LEU A 127 -2.55 -1.11 -6.70
CA LEU A 127 -3.33 -1.53 -5.54
C LEU A 127 -2.76 -0.99 -4.22
N ALA A 128 -1.44 -1.11 -4.03
CA ALA A 128 -0.76 -0.59 -2.84
C ALA A 128 -1.07 0.90 -2.63
N VAL A 129 -1.01 1.71 -3.69
CA VAL A 129 -1.30 3.15 -3.60
C VAL A 129 -2.74 3.44 -3.16
N ARG A 130 -3.73 2.67 -3.62
CA ARG A 130 -5.12 2.83 -3.15
C ARG A 130 -5.28 2.46 -1.68
N ILE A 131 -4.57 1.42 -1.23
CA ILE A 131 -4.53 1.04 0.18
C ILE A 131 -3.89 2.16 1.02
N LEU A 132 -2.77 2.73 0.56
CA LEU A 132 -2.12 3.86 1.24
C LEU A 132 -3.02 5.10 1.27
N GLN A 133 -3.73 5.40 0.18
CA GLN A 133 -4.70 6.48 0.11
C GLN A 133 -5.83 6.30 1.14
N SER A 134 -6.33 5.07 1.29
CA SER A 134 -7.35 4.72 2.29
C SER A 134 -6.80 4.83 3.72
N ALA A 135 -5.60 4.30 3.97
CA ALA A 135 -4.96 4.36 5.28
C ALA A 135 -4.70 5.80 5.73
N THR A 136 -4.19 6.63 4.81
CA THR A 136 -3.95 8.07 5.06
C THR A 136 -5.23 8.77 5.48
N ALA A 137 -6.36 8.47 4.83
CA ALA A 137 -7.65 9.05 5.19
C ALA A 137 -8.09 8.70 6.61
N GLU A 138 -7.88 7.44 7.05
CA GLU A 138 -8.19 7.03 8.41
C GLU A 138 -7.24 7.62 9.45
N ILE A 139 -5.95 7.75 9.12
CA ILE A 139 -4.95 8.37 10.01
C ILE A 139 -5.32 9.84 10.22
N ILE A 140 -5.54 10.61 9.15
CA ILE A 140 -5.89 12.03 9.25
C ILE A 140 -7.22 12.21 9.97
N LEU A 141 -8.22 11.34 9.73
CA LEU A 141 -9.48 11.38 10.48
C LEU A 141 -9.27 11.16 11.97
N ALA A 142 -8.46 10.17 12.35
CA ALA A 142 -8.21 9.85 13.76
C ALA A 142 -7.54 11.00 14.51
N GLU A 143 -6.60 11.69 13.85
CA GLU A 143 -5.83 12.78 14.46
C GLU A 143 -6.56 14.13 14.42
N THR A 144 -7.31 14.41 13.35
CA THR A 144 -7.85 15.76 13.10
C THR A 144 -9.38 15.86 13.19
N GLY A 145 -10.08 14.73 13.17
CA GLY A 145 -11.54 14.69 13.02
C GLY A 145 -12.03 15.00 11.59
N TYR A 146 -11.13 15.29 10.64
CA TYR A 146 -11.45 15.50 9.24
C TYR A 146 -10.88 14.39 8.36
N ARG A 147 -11.67 13.92 7.41
CA ARG A 147 -11.26 12.88 6.46
C ARG A 147 -10.63 13.52 5.23
N ARG A 148 -9.32 13.34 5.04
CA ARG A 148 -8.57 13.80 3.86
C ARG A 148 -7.51 12.79 3.47
N SER A 149 -7.18 12.71 2.19
CA SER A 149 -6.08 11.90 1.68
C SER A 149 -5.30 12.67 0.60
N PHE A 150 -4.34 12.04 -0.06
CA PHE A 150 -3.74 12.56 -1.29
C PHE A 150 -4.57 12.15 -2.51
N ALA A 151 -4.51 12.91 -3.60
CA ALA A 151 -5.07 12.52 -4.90
C ALA A 151 -4.03 11.73 -5.72
N CYS A 152 -4.46 10.98 -6.73
CA CYS A 152 -3.57 10.29 -7.66
C CYS A 152 -3.66 10.88 -9.06
N ALA A 153 -2.54 10.96 -9.79
CA ALA A 153 -2.49 11.55 -11.13
C ALA A 153 -3.51 10.96 -12.12
N GLY A 154 -3.81 9.66 -12.02
CA GLY A 154 -4.79 8.99 -12.87
C GLY A 154 -6.26 9.25 -12.55
N ASP A 155 -6.55 9.95 -11.45
CA ASP A 155 -7.92 10.32 -11.06
C ASP A 155 -8.39 11.61 -11.75
N PHE A 156 -7.47 12.34 -12.39
CA PHE A 156 -7.74 13.56 -13.11
C PHE A 156 -8.08 13.27 -14.58
N ARG A 157 -8.92 14.12 -15.18
CA ARG A 157 -9.26 14.01 -16.60
C ARG A 157 -8.12 14.47 -17.50
N THR A 158 -7.21 15.30 -16.99
CA THR A 158 -6.09 15.84 -17.74
C THR A 158 -5.16 14.71 -18.21
N PRO A 159 -5.00 14.51 -19.53
CA PRO A 159 -4.18 13.44 -20.03
C PRO A 159 -2.70 13.69 -19.72
N SER A 160 -2.04 12.68 -19.16
CA SER A 160 -0.58 12.58 -19.11
C SER A 160 -0.03 12.41 -20.51
N LYS A 161 1.12 13.02 -20.83
CA LYS A 161 1.76 12.87 -22.16
C LYS A 161 2.08 11.41 -22.47
N ILE A 162 2.42 10.67 -21.43
CA ILE A 162 2.70 9.24 -21.48
C ILE A 162 1.50 8.51 -20.89
N PRO A 163 0.91 7.52 -21.61
CA PRO A 163 -0.16 6.72 -21.04
C PRO A 163 0.37 5.83 -19.90
N PRO A 164 -0.42 5.60 -18.85
CA PRO A 164 -0.02 4.69 -17.79
C PRO A 164 -0.01 3.24 -18.30
N ARG A 165 0.87 2.41 -17.71
CA ARG A 165 0.93 0.97 -17.96
C ARG A 165 -0.28 0.25 -17.37
N VAL A 166 -0.74 0.69 -16.21
CA VAL A 166 -1.98 0.27 -15.55
C VAL A 166 -2.88 1.48 -15.44
N SER A 167 -4.11 1.39 -15.97
CA SER A 167 -5.08 2.50 -15.88
C SER A 167 -5.66 2.61 -14.47
N ALA A 168 -6.05 3.82 -14.09
CA ALA A 168 -6.75 4.03 -12.82
C ALA A 168 -8.10 3.33 -12.80
N SER A 169 -8.42 2.74 -11.66
CA SER A 169 -9.74 2.25 -11.28
C SER A 169 -9.97 2.58 -9.81
N PRO A 170 -11.16 2.28 -9.25
CA PRO A 170 -11.37 2.46 -7.82
C PRO A 170 -10.40 1.65 -6.94
N VAL A 171 -9.94 0.49 -7.42
CA VAL A 171 -9.10 -0.45 -6.65
C VAL A 171 -7.63 -0.42 -7.04
N SER A 172 -7.28 0.29 -8.11
CA SER A 172 -5.88 0.46 -8.54
C SER A 172 -5.62 1.89 -8.98
N ALA A 173 -4.57 2.53 -8.48
CA ALA A 173 -4.12 3.81 -9.02
C ALA A 173 -3.52 3.59 -10.41
N ALA A 174 -3.56 4.63 -11.26
CA ALA A 174 -2.79 4.58 -12.50
C ALA A 174 -1.29 4.50 -12.17
N VAL A 175 -0.56 3.63 -12.89
CA VAL A 175 0.88 3.45 -12.71
C VAL A 175 1.58 3.61 -14.04
N TRP A 176 2.59 4.47 -14.08
CA TRP A 176 3.45 4.66 -15.24
C TRP A 176 4.65 3.75 -15.16
N CYS A 177 5.02 3.10 -16.25
CA CYS A 177 6.26 2.35 -16.35
C CYS A 177 7.20 3.11 -17.26
N ILE A 178 8.36 3.52 -16.75
CA ILE A 178 9.38 4.22 -17.53
C ILE A 178 10.69 3.44 -17.51
N GLN A 179 11.49 3.59 -18.55
CA GLN A 179 12.85 3.07 -18.58
C GLN A 179 13.83 4.21 -18.34
N SER A 180 14.64 4.08 -17.30
CA SER A 180 15.75 5.00 -17.00
C SER A 180 16.85 4.89 -18.05
N LYS A 181 17.63 5.96 -18.24
CA LYS A 181 18.81 5.92 -19.10
C LYS A 181 19.97 5.15 -18.47
N LEU A 182 19.94 5.00 -17.15
CA LEU A 182 20.90 4.18 -16.41
C LEU A 182 20.82 2.72 -16.85
N SER A 183 21.97 2.08 -16.97
CA SER A 183 22.03 0.61 -17.05
C SER A 183 21.61 0.00 -15.72
N PHE A 184 21.12 -1.24 -15.77
CA PHE A 184 20.76 -2.00 -14.58
C PHE A 184 21.96 -2.14 -13.62
N GLU A 185 23.13 -2.47 -14.15
CA GLU A 185 24.35 -2.63 -13.37
C GLU A 185 24.89 -1.30 -12.83
N GLU A 186 24.70 -0.19 -13.55
CA GLU A 186 25.01 1.15 -13.06
C GLU A 186 24.14 1.48 -11.85
N ALA A 187 22.81 1.35 -11.99
CA ALA A 187 21.87 1.61 -10.92
C ALA A 187 22.15 0.76 -9.67
N GLN A 188 22.52 -0.51 -9.84
CA GLN A 188 22.89 -1.41 -8.75
C GLN A 188 24.16 -1.00 -7.98
N ARG A 189 25.06 -0.22 -8.60
CA ARG A 189 26.31 0.26 -7.96
C ARG A 189 26.17 1.64 -7.32
N MET A 190 25.07 2.34 -7.58
CA MET A 190 24.85 3.68 -7.04
C MET A 190 24.47 3.63 -5.57
N SER A 191 24.86 4.67 -4.82
CA SER A 191 24.24 4.93 -3.52
C SER A 191 22.75 5.27 -3.71
N VAL A 192 21.94 5.02 -2.67
CA VAL A 192 20.50 5.36 -2.70
C VAL A 192 20.27 6.85 -3.01
N ILE A 193 21.10 7.74 -2.46
CA ILE A 193 21.02 9.19 -2.70
C ILE A 193 21.33 9.51 -4.17
N SER A 194 22.43 8.97 -4.72
CA SER A 194 22.81 9.24 -6.11
C SER A 194 21.77 8.68 -7.11
N LEU A 195 21.20 7.52 -6.81
CA LEU A 195 20.12 6.94 -7.61
C LEU A 195 18.88 7.83 -7.55
N TRP A 196 18.49 8.27 -6.35
CA TRP A 196 17.39 9.21 -6.13
C TRP A 196 17.58 10.52 -6.91
N GLU A 197 18.74 11.16 -6.81
CA GLU A 197 19.03 12.43 -7.51
C GLU A 197 18.96 12.27 -9.04
N THR A 198 19.41 11.13 -9.54
CA THR A 198 19.41 10.84 -10.97
C THR A 198 18.00 10.60 -11.47
N LEU A 199 17.23 9.74 -10.79
CA LEU A 199 15.84 9.46 -11.15
C LEU A 199 14.95 10.70 -10.97
N ALA A 200 15.14 11.51 -9.93
CA ALA A 200 14.39 12.75 -9.75
C ALA A 200 14.58 13.71 -10.94
N ARG A 201 15.82 13.84 -11.45
CA ARG A 201 16.12 14.65 -12.65
C ARG A 201 15.50 14.06 -13.91
N GLU A 202 15.52 12.75 -14.07
CA GLU A 202 14.87 12.08 -15.21
C GLU A 202 13.35 12.28 -15.17
N LEU A 203 12.72 12.04 -14.03
CA LEU A 203 11.28 12.21 -13.84
C LEU A 203 10.81 13.64 -14.10
N HIS A 204 11.58 14.64 -13.70
CA HIS A 204 11.28 16.04 -13.99
C HIS A 204 11.30 16.38 -15.49
N ASN A 205 12.06 15.64 -16.29
CA ASN A 205 12.08 15.78 -17.74
C ASN A 205 10.95 14.98 -18.40
N VAL A 206 10.70 13.77 -17.91
CA VAL A 206 9.67 12.86 -18.44
C VAL A 206 8.26 13.41 -18.16
N PHE A 207 8.02 13.87 -16.94
CA PHE A 207 6.74 14.41 -16.47
C PHE A 207 6.87 15.91 -16.17
N SER A 208 7.20 16.69 -17.20
CA SER A 208 7.30 18.15 -17.12
C SER A 208 6.04 18.84 -16.58
N GLU A 209 4.88 18.21 -16.75
CA GLU A 209 3.56 18.65 -16.27
C GLU A 209 3.41 18.55 -14.75
N ASP A 210 4.23 17.74 -14.08
CA ASP A 210 4.12 17.49 -12.64
C ASP A 210 4.76 18.62 -11.79
N ARG A 211 5.44 19.59 -12.43
CA ARG A 211 6.20 20.65 -11.76
C ARG A 211 5.33 21.48 -10.82
N GLY A 212 5.65 21.43 -9.53
CA GLY A 212 4.95 22.18 -8.49
C GLY A 212 3.57 21.63 -8.12
N GLN A 213 3.14 20.52 -8.74
CA GLN A 213 1.82 19.94 -8.52
C GLN A 213 1.88 18.47 -8.06
N ALA A 214 2.93 17.72 -8.44
CA ALA A 214 3.02 16.31 -8.09
C ALA A 214 4.12 15.98 -7.09
N LYS A 215 3.90 14.88 -6.38
CA LYS A 215 4.94 14.08 -5.74
C LYS A 215 5.01 12.73 -6.45
N TRP A 216 6.20 12.20 -6.65
CA TRP A 216 6.42 10.90 -7.26
C TRP A 216 6.59 9.82 -6.19
N LEU A 217 5.97 8.68 -6.43
CA LEU A 217 6.22 7.45 -5.68
C LEU A 217 6.76 6.42 -6.67
N ALA A 218 8.07 6.22 -6.67
CA ALA A 218 8.76 5.38 -7.65
C ALA A 218 9.24 4.07 -7.03
N VAL A 219 8.98 2.95 -7.69
CA VAL A 219 9.55 1.63 -7.36
C VAL A 219 10.55 1.24 -8.46
N VAL A 220 11.80 0.95 -8.09
CA VAL A 220 12.87 0.57 -9.01
C VAL A 220 12.96 -0.95 -9.17
N SER A 221 13.13 -1.43 -10.40
CA SER A 221 13.24 -2.86 -10.71
C SER A 221 14.61 -3.47 -10.37
N CYS A 222 15.62 -2.66 -10.01
CA CYS A 222 17.00 -3.12 -9.85
C CYS A 222 17.35 -3.67 -8.46
N THR A 223 16.39 -3.74 -7.55
CA THR A 223 16.60 -4.23 -6.19
C THR A 223 16.64 -5.76 -6.16
N GLU A 224 17.76 -6.32 -5.69
CA GLU A 224 17.97 -7.77 -5.62
C GLU A 224 18.62 -8.19 -4.30
N PHE A 225 18.05 -9.21 -3.66
CA PHE A 225 18.69 -9.89 -2.53
C PHE A 225 19.69 -10.93 -3.03
N LYS A 226 20.95 -10.85 -2.59
CA LYS A 226 21.98 -11.84 -2.93
C LYS A 226 21.73 -13.15 -2.18
N ALA A 227 21.31 -14.17 -2.92
CA ALA A 227 21.10 -15.51 -2.39
C ALA A 227 22.37 -16.05 -1.69
N LEU A 228 22.15 -16.81 -0.62
CA LEU A 228 23.23 -17.39 0.18
C LEU A 228 23.74 -18.69 -0.45
N ALA A 229 25.06 -18.85 -0.53
CA ALA A 229 25.66 -20.14 -0.79
C ALA A 229 25.34 -21.13 0.35
N THR A 230 25.40 -22.44 0.09
CA THR A 230 25.02 -23.50 1.04
C THR A 230 25.75 -23.41 2.38
N THR A 231 26.98 -22.92 2.39
CA THR A 231 27.84 -22.79 3.58
C THR A 231 27.61 -21.51 4.38
N GLU A 232 26.89 -20.52 3.82
CA GLU A 232 26.68 -19.23 4.46
C GLU A 232 25.57 -19.29 5.51
N THR A 233 25.78 -18.58 6.62
CA THR A 233 24.80 -18.44 7.70
C THR A 233 23.70 -17.47 7.31
N THR A 234 22.44 -17.83 7.62
CA THR A 234 21.30 -16.96 7.35
C THR A 234 21.42 -15.67 8.16
N PRO A 235 21.36 -14.47 7.53
CA PRO A 235 21.49 -13.21 8.24
C PRO A 235 20.35 -13.04 9.25
N LEU A 236 20.69 -12.57 10.46
CA LEU A 236 19.74 -12.46 11.57
C LEU A 236 19.31 -11.01 11.85
N SER A 237 20.23 -10.05 11.72
CA SER A 237 19.94 -8.63 11.93
C SER A 237 19.41 -7.96 10.65
N HIS A 238 18.61 -6.92 10.82
CA HIS A 238 18.13 -6.10 9.70
C HIS A 238 19.30 -5.55 8.87
N GLU A 239 20.34 -5.00 9.49
CA GLU A 239 21.53 -4.48 8.80
C GLU A 239 22.23 -5.55 7.93
N ALA A 240 22.33 -6.80 8.41
CA ALA A 240 22.92 -7.89 7.64
C ALA A 240 22.03 -8.34 6.46
N ILE A 241 20.72 -8.14 6.54
CA ILE A 241 19.79 -8.39 5.44
C ILE A 241 19.93 -7.28 4.39
N ILE A 242 19.94 -6.02 4.82
CA ILE A 242 20.08 -4.86 3.93
C ILE A 242 21.42 -4.84 3.22
N SER A 243 22.53 -5.15 3.90
CA SER A 243 23.86 -5.20 3.28
C SER A 243 24.01 -6.26 2.18
N ARG A 244 23.12 -7.27 2.16
CA ARG A 244 23.03 -8.27 1.08
C ARG A 244 22.05 -7.90 -0.01
N THR A 245 21.35 -6.78 0.12
CA THR A 245 20.37 -6.31 -0.85
C THR A 245 20.98 -5.21 -1.69
N VAL A 246 21.19 -5.49 -2.97
CA VAL A 246 21.70 -4.53 -3.95
C VAL A 246 20.57 -3.58 -4.32
N ALA A 247 20.90 -2.30 -4.52
CA ALA A 247 19.93 -1.23 -4.81
C ALA A 247 18.72 -1.23 -3.84
N TYR A 248 18.95 -1.55 -2.56
CA TYR A 248 17.94 -1.32 -1.54
C TYR A 248 17.63 0.17 -1.47
N CYS A 249 16.34 0.52 -1.59
CA CYS A 249 15.87 1.90 -1.59
C CYS A 249 14.65 2.02 -0.68
N ALA A 250 14.73 2.96 0.25
CA ALA A 250 13.63 3.56 0.99
C ALA A 250 14.10 4.97 1.31
N LEU A 251 13.73 5.93 0.45
CA LEU A 251 14.16 7.32 0.58
C LEU A 251 13.11 8.28 0.04
N GLY A 252 12.54 9.08 0.93
CA GLY A 252 11.63 10.17 0.65
C GLY A 252 12.31 11.50 0.91
N ALA A 253 12.36 12.34 -0.11
CA ALA A 253 12.84 13.71 0.01
C ALA A 253 12.22 14.57 -1.09
N GLY A 254 12.02 15.86 -0.82
CA GLY A 254 11.55 16.83 -1.81
C GLY A 254 10.28 16.38 -2.56
N GLY A 255 10.45 15.95 -3.82
CA GLY A 255 9.35 15.53 -4.69
C GLY A 255 9.29 14.02 -4.99
N LEU A 256 10.17 13.19 -4.42
CA LEU A 256 10.28 11.78 -4.79
C LEU A 256 10.42 10.88 -3.55
N ALA A 257 9.49 9.94 -3.41
CA ALA A 257 9.62 8.75 -2.56
C ALA A 257 10.10 7.59 -3.42
N LEU A 258 11.31 7.11 -3.17
CA LEU A 258 11.98 6.05 -3.93
C LEU A 258 12.02 4.74 -3.14
N PHE A 259 11.51 3.68 -3.75
CA PHE A 259 11.38 2.34 -3.19
C PHE A 259 12.06 1.28 -4.02
N GLY A 260 12.67 0.30 -3.35
CA GLY A 260 13.17 -0.90 -4.00
C GLY A 260 12.08 -1.95 -4.21
N SER A 261 12.18 -2.74 -5.27
CA SER A 261 11.21 -3.80 -5.59
C SER A 261 11.35 -5.09 -4.75
N GLY A 262 12.29 -5.14 -3.80
CA GLY A 262 12.75 -6.38 -3.17
C GLY A 262 11.69 -7.19 -2.41
N ASN A 263 10.55 -6.59 -2.06
CA ASN A 263 9.45 -7.27 -1.36
C ASN A 263 8.18 -7.41 -2.21
N LEU A 264 8.15 -6.94 -3.48
CA LEU A 264 6.96 -7.01 -4.33
C LEU A 264 6.43 -8.43 -4.52
N TYR A 265 7.28 -9.45 -4.37
CA TYR A 265 6.92 -10.86 -4.49
C TYR A 265 5.89 -11.33 -3.44
N THR A 266 5.68 -10.57 -2.35
CA THR A 266 4.66 -10.87 -1.33
C THR A 266 3.37 -10.07 -1.49
N TRP A 267 3.26 -9.21 -2.50
CA TRP A 267 2.14 -8.29 -2.66
C TRP A 267 1.03 -8.92 -3.51
N PRO A 268 -0.26 -8.58 -3.29
CA PRO A 268 -1.32 -8.98 -4.21
C PRO A 268 -1.27 -8.17 -5.52
N GLU A 269 -1.62 -8.80 -6.65
CA GLU A 269 -1.82 -8.09 -7.93
C GLU A 269 -3.23 -7.52 -8.07
N SER A 270 -4.19 -8.06 -7.32
CA SER A 270 -5.60 -7.70 -7.38
C SER A 270 -6.18 -7.64 -5.98
N ILE A 271 -7.19 -6.77 -5.82
CA ILE A 271 -7.86 -6.58 -4.54
C ILE A 271 -8.56 -7.87 -4.08
N VAL A 272 -9.00 -8.73 -5.01
CA VAL A 272 -9.65 -10.01 -4.68
C VAL A 272 -8.73 -10.97 -3.91
N ASP A 273 -7.41 -10.85 -4.10
CA ASP A 273 -6.41 -11.68 -3.42
C ASP A 273 -5.92 -11.08 -2.09
N LEU A 274 -6.41 -9.88 -1.73
CA LEU A 274 -5.88 -9.10 -0.62
C LEU A 274 -6.04 -9.83 0.72
N GLU A 275 -7.17 -10.49 0.95
CA GLU A 275 -7.39 -11.26 2.18
C GLU A 275 -6.39 -12.40 2.33
N ILE A 276 -6.11 -13.13 1.25
CA ILE A 276 -5.14 -14.23 1.24
C ILE A 276 -3.74 -13.69 1.54
N HIS A 277 -3.35 -12.55 0.97
CA HIS A 277 -2.02 -11.97 1.19
C HIS A 277 -1.85 -11.37 2.59
N LEU A 278 -2.91 -10.75 3.15
CA LEU A 278 -2.91 -10.22 4.51
C LEU A 278 -3.03 -11.31 5.60
N SER A 279 -3.31 -12.55 5.21
CA SER A 279 -3.38 -13.72 6.11
C SER A 279 -2.30 -14.77 5.84
N ASP A 280 -1.37 -14.50 4.91
CA ASP A 280 -0.36 -15.46 4.47
C ASP A 280 0.79 -15.66 5.48
N LEU A 281 0.68 -16.74 6.25
CA LEU A 281 1.64 -17.16 7.27
C LEU A 281 2.88 -17.90 6.72
N ARG A 282 3.01 -18.08 5.40
CA ARG A 282 4.22 -18.70 4.81
C ARG A 282 5.46 -17.93 5.25
N LYS A 283 6.52 -18.66 5.59
CA LYS A 283 7.80 -18.07 6.00
C LYS A 283 8.57 -17.58 4.78
N VAL A 284 9.18 -16.41 4.90
CA VAL A 284 10.11 -15.92 3.88
C VAL A 284 11.34 -16.82 3.87
N ASN A 285 11.74 -17.29 2.69
CA ASN A 285 13.02 -17.97 2.54
C ASN A 285 14.15 -16.92 2.57
N ARG A 286 14.61 -16.58 3.78
CA ARG A 286 15.66 -15.59 4.06
C ARG A 286 17.04 -15.94 3.47
N ARG A 287 17.17 -17.11 2.84
CA ARG A 287 18.36 -17.49 2.08
C ARG A 287 18.30 -17.05 0.61
N GLN A 288 17.11 -16.73 0.11
CA GLN A 288 16.88 -16.43 -1.31
C GLN A 288 16.23 -15.07 -1.54
N PHE A 289 15.43 -14.58 -0.60
CA PHE A 289 14.65 -13.36 -0.77
C PHE A 289 14.80 -12.41 0.41
N LEU A 290 14.60 -11.12 0.11
CA LEU A 290 14.56 -10.06 1.12
C LEU A 290 13.40 -10.29 2.08
N ASP A 291 13.72 -10.34 3.37
CA ASP A 291 12.78 -10.31 4.50
C ASP A 291 12.97 -8.99 5.26
N ASP A 292 12.11 -8.02 4.96
CA ASP A 292 12.06 -6.72 5.62
C ASP A 292 10.77 -6.59 6.44
N SER A 293 10.37 -7.67 7.10
CA SER A 293 9.10 -7.79 7.83
C SER A 293 9.17 -7.36 9.31
N ALA A 294 10.17 -6.58 9.70
CA ALA A 294 10.47 -6.23 11.10
C ALA A 294 10.53 -7.46 12.02
N TYR A 295 11.34 -8.45 11.64
CA TYR A 295 11.59 -9.70 12.38
C TYR A 295 10.40 -10.67 12.50
N ARG A 296 9.28 -10.43 11.80
CA ARG A 296 8.10 -11.32 11.83
C ARG A 296 8.24 -12.54 10.91
N GLY A 297 9.03 -12.41 9.84
CA GLY A 297 9.49 -13.47 8.95
C GLY A 297 8.40 -14.16 8.12
N THR A 298 7.28 -13.49 7.85
CA THR A 298 6.13 -14.06 7.11
C THR A 298 5.73 -13.17 5.94
N TYR A 299 5.06 -13.75 4.94
CA TYR A 299 4.66 -13.03 3.72
C TYR A 299 3.74 -11.83 4.02
N TRP A 300 2.70 -12.02 4.84
CA TRP A 300 1.80 -10.93 5.22
C TRP A 300 2.54 -9.78 5.92
N ALA A 301 3.52 -10.12 6.78
CA ALA A 301 4.28 -9.15 7.54
C ALA A 301 5.28 -8.39 6.65
N ASN A 302 5.90 -9.07 5.69
CA ASN A 302 6.81 -8.45 4.71
C ASN A 302 6.04 -7.47 3.82
N TYR A 303 4.85 -7.85 3.36
CA TYR A 303 3.97 -6.98 2.60
C TYR A 303 3.55 -5.74 3.39
N THR A 304 3.09 -5.92 4.63
CA THR A 304 2.50 -4.82 5.41
C THR A 304 3.55 -3.86 5.98
N THR A 305 4.74 -4.34 6.37
CA THR A 305 5.88 -3.44 6.66
C THR A 305 6.23 -2.62 5.43
N ALA A 306 6.30 -3.24 4.24
CA ALA A 306 6.65 -2.52 3.01
C ALA A 306 5.69 -1.37 2.70
N LEU A 307 4.38 -1.60 2.81
CA LEU A 307 3.37 -0.54 2.67
C LEU A 307 3.58 0.58 3.69
N GLY A 308 3.89 0.22 4.95
CA GLY A 308 4.18 1.18 6.00
C GLY A 308 5.39 2.05 5.69
N THR A 309 6.49 1.45 5.25
CA THR A 309 7.69 2.16 4.80
C THR A 309 7.36 3.07 3.62
N MET A 310 6.56 2.62 2.64
CA MET A 310 6.14 3.47 1.53
C MET A 310 5.40 4.72 1.98
N LEU A 311 4.49 4.59 2.93
CA LEU A 311 3.76 5.73 3.47
C LEU A 311 4.67 6.67 4.26
N HIS A 312 5.68 6.13 4.96
CA HIS A 312 6.70 6.93 5.66
C HIS A 312 7.47 7.84 4.72
N GLU A 313 8.07 7.29 3.65
CA GLU A 313 8.85 8.10 2.70
C GLU A 313 7.96 9.06 1.90
N LEU A 314 6.71 8.66 1.61
CA LEU A 314 5.75 9.57 1.01
C LEU A 314 5.38 10.71 1.99
N GLY A 315 5.36 10.43 3.30
CA GLY A 315 5.23 11.43 4.35
C GLY A 315 6.34 12.48 4.31
N HIS A 316 7.59 12.09 4.10
CA HIS A 316 8.69 13.05 3.87
C HIS A 316 8.45 13.92 2.63
N CYS A 317 7.85 13.36 1.58
CA CYS A 317 7.45 14.15 0.39
C CYS A 317 6.28 15.10 0.68
N PHE A 318 5.51 14.86 1.73
CA PHE A 318 4.47 15.76 2.26
C PHE A 318 5.01 16.69 3.35
N ASP A 319 6.33 16.88 3.40
CA ASP A 319 7.02 17.79 4.32
C ASP A 319 6.88 17.39 5.80
N LEU A 320 6.67 16.09 6.06
CA LEU A 320 6.69 15.55 7.42
C LEU A 320 8.11 15.13 7.82
N ASP A 321 8.58 15.63 8.95
CA ASP A 321 9.79 15.15 9.61
C ASP A 321 9.53 13.87 10.42
N HIS A 322 10.60 13.22 10.87
CA HIS A 322 10.49 12.11 11.81
C HIS A 322 9.78 12.54 13.10
N SER A 323 8.92 11.65 13.60
CA SER A 323 8.22 11.82 14.87
C SER A 323 8.67 10.76 15.91
N PRO A 324 8.43 10.96 17.22
CA PRO A 324 8.68 9.94 18.23
C PRO A 324 7.73 8.73 18.17
N GLU A 325 6.60 8.85 17.48
CA GLU A 325 5.54 7.83 17.40
C GLU A 325 4.78 7.89 16.07
N GLY A 326 4.06 6.83 15.73
CA GLY A 326 3.26 6.76 14.49
C GLY A 326 4.08 6.48 13.23
N ILE A 327 3.48 6.79 12.07
CA ILE A 327 4.00 6.40 10.75
C ILE A 327 5.36 7.03 10.44
N MET A 328 5.60 8.27 10.87
CA MET A 328 6.88 8.98 10.68
C MET A 328 7.99 8.53 11.66
N ARG A 329 7.79 7.44 12.40
CA ARG A 329 8.86 6.69 13.09
C ARG A 329 9.06 5.33 12.42
N ARG A 330 8.54 4.28 13.07
CA ARG A 330 8.49 2.88 12.63
C ARG A 330 7.06 2.33 12.69
N GLY A 331 6.06 3.19 12.92
CA GLY A 331 4.65 2.78 13.02
C GLY A 331 4.10 2.17 11.72
N GLY A 332 4.87 2.19 10.63
CA GLY A 332 4.57 1.45 9.40
C GLY A 332 4.48 -0.07 9.59
N ASP A 333 5.14 -0.64 10.60
CA ASP A 333 5.07 -2.08 10.88
C ASP A 333 3.64 -2.55 11.19
N ASP A 334 2.80 -1.67 11.72
CA ASP A 334 1.43 -1.94 12.15
C ASP A 334 0.37 -1.47 11.15
N LEU A 335 0.74 -1.13 9.91
CA LEU A 335 -0.22 -0.64 8.89
C LEU A 335 -1.37 -1.64 8.65
N ASN A 336 -1.10 -2.93 8.82
CA ASN A 336 -2.13 -3.97 8.74
C ASN A 336 -3.27 -3.74 9.74
N LEU A 337 -3.01 -3.15 10.91
CA LEU A 337 -4.02 -2.84 11.92
C LEU A 337 -4.95 -1.69 11.52
N ILE A 338 -4.62 -0.94 10.47
CA ILE A 338 -5.52 0.04 9.86
C ILE A 338 -6.44 -0.69 8.88
N ILE A 339 -5.86 -1.44 7.94
CA ILE A 339 -6.56 -2.05 6.80
C ILE A 339 -7.36 -3.30 7.17
N SER A 340 -6.77 -4.22 7.94
CA SER A 340 -7.33 -5.52 8.29
C SER A 340 -7.15 -5.84 9.79
N PHE A 341 -7.15 -7.12 10.15
CA PHE A 341 -6.86 -7.59 11.50
C PHE A 341 -5.59 -8.47 11.46
N PRO A 342 -4.89 -8.65 12.59
CA PRO A 342 -3.82 -9.65 12.67
C PRO A 342 -4.31 -11.03 12.20
N PRO A 343 -3.48 -11.80 11.50
CA PRO A 343 -3.82 -13.17 11.15
C PRO A 343 -4.19 -14.01 12.40
N PRO A 344 -5.11 -14.97 12.29
CA PRO A 344 -5.45 -15.85 13.40
C PRO A 344 -4.21 -16.50 14.02
N GLY A 345 -4.13 -16.49 15.36
CA GLY A 345 -3.01 -17.06 16.10
C GLY A 345 -1.77 -16.16 16.22
N VAL A 346 -1.76 -14.97 15.61
CA VAL A 346 -0.72 -13.95 15.81
C VAL A 346 -1.17 -13.00 16.92
N SER A 347 -0.35 -12.82 17.96
CA SER A 347 -0.62 -11.86 19.03
C SER A 347 -0.54 -10.43 18.49
N SER A 348 -1.46 -9.56 18.90
CA SER A 348 -1.41 -8.11 18.65
C SER A 348 -0.41 -7.37 19.55
N ASP A 349 0.23 -8.07 20.50
CA ASP A 349 1.24 -7.50 21.40
C ASP A 349 2.60 -7.39 20.67
N PHE A 350 2.68 -6.44 19.74
CA PHE A 350 3.91 -6.11 19.00
C PHE A 350 4.93 -5.32 19.86
N ARG A 351 4.71 -5.15 21.18
CA ARG A 351 5.65 -4.53 22.14
C ARG A 351 6.99 -5.26 22.33
N LYS A 352 7.34 -6.21 21.45
CA LYS A 352 8.56 -7.02 21.54
C LYS A 352 9.44 -6.95 20.30
N VAL A 353 9.50 -5.79 19.65
CA VAL A 353 10.66 -5.45 18.82
C VAL A 353 11.36 -4.27 19.51
N LYS A 354 12.44 -4.59 20.22
CA LYS A 354 13.30 -3.61 20.91
C LYS A 354 14.01 -2.71 19.89
#